data_AF-A0A1Y2LUW4-F1
#
_entry.id   AF-A0A1Y2LUW4-F1
#
_cell.length_a   1.000
_cell.length_b   1.000
_cell.length_c   1.000
_cell.angle_alpha   90.00
_cell.angle_beta   90.00
_cell.angle_gamma   90.00
#
_symmetry.space_group_name_H-M   'P 1'
#
loop_
_entity.id
_entity.type
_entity.pdbx_description
1 polymer ?
#
loop_
_entity_poly.entity_id
_entity_poly.type
_entity_poly.pdbx_seq_one_letter_code
_entity_poly.pdbx_strand_id
1 'polypeptide(L)'
;MGSVIEFLYTGEYFPKKTSGARDAPLEKDPRQPVPDNDGAGLLVHARVYTLAERLGLPGLQSLAHSKIHRTTATAKGELAYARFVYKESNPEDQTIRKPVAAFWASRSYSLRHDAEPEFKAMCLEFPQFSYDVLQLVLDQQEKSRGRAEKDEAPGRSGPSVVPGSTRKRARVSQV
;
A
#
# COMPACT_ATOMS: atom_id res chain seq x y z
N MET A 1 -11.12 2.54 -22.99
CA MET A 1 -10.68 1.93 -24.26
C MET A 1 -9.51 2.68 -24.89
N GLY A 2 -9.50 4.03 -24.93
CA GLY A 2 -8.36 4.79 -25.48
C GLY A 2 -7.00 4.50 -24.81
N SER A 3 -6.97 4.25 -23.49
CA SER A 3 -5.73 4.06 -22.74
C SER A 3 -4.88 2.84 -23.18
N VAL A 4 -5.52 1.74 -23.59
CA VAL A 4 -4.78 0.55 -24.08
C VAL A 4 -4.13 0.85 -25.42
N ILE A 5 -4.88 1.49 -26.32
CA ILE A 5 -4.39 1.87 -27.63
C ILE A 5 -3.23 2.87 -27.48
N GLU A 6 -3.41 3.90 -26.64
CA GLU A 6 -2.35 4.87 -26.35
C GLU A 6 -1.08 4.20 -25.82
N PHE A 7 -1.21 3.20 -24.93
CA PHE A 7 -0.09 2.42 -24.44
C PHE A 7 0.60 1.62 -25.55
N LEU A 8 -0.15 0.99 -26.45
CA LEU A 8 0.46 0.23 -27.56
C LEU A 8 1.26 1.13 -28.51
N TYR A 9 0.86 2.39 -28.68
CA TYR A 9 1.57 3.35 -29.54
C TYR A 9 2.72 4.08 -28.84
N THR A 10 2.58 4.37 -27.54
CA THR A 10 3.51 5.29 -26.83
C THR A 10 4.24 4.66 -25.65
N GLY A 11 3.86 3.45 -25.22
CA GLY A 11 4.32 2.83 -23.98
C GLY A 11 3.71 3.44 -22.70
N GLU A 12 2.82 4.42 -22.83
CA GLU A 12 2.23 5.17 -21.73
C GLU A 12 0.73 5.44 -22.00
N TYR A 13 -0.04 5.82 -20.99
CA TYR A 13 -1.44 6.24 -21.18
C TYR A 13 -1.80 7.39 -20.26
N PHE A 14 -2.77 8.22 -20.61
CA PHE A 14 -3.17 9.34 -19.77
C PHE A 14 -3.90 8.91 -18.47
N PRO A 15 -3.63 9.51 -17.30
CA PRO A 15 -2.63 10.56 -17.03
C PRO A 15 -1.19 10.05 -17.04
N LYS A 16 -0.27 10.76 -17.71
CA LYS A 16 1.12 10.31 -17.86
C LYS A 16 1.95 10.65 -16.63
N LYS A 17 3.09 9.98 -16.47
CA LYS A 17 4.09 10.39 -15.49
C LYS A 17 4.75 11.69 -15.97
N THR A 18 4.88 12.67 -15.10
CA THR A 18 5.49 13.98 -15.43
C THR A 18 6.98 13.90 -15.76
N SER A 19 7.65 12.80 -15.39
CA SER A 19 9.03 12.50 -15.76
C SER A 19 9.29 11.00 -15.77
N GLY A 20 10.45 10.57 -16.29
CA GLY A 20 10.88 9.17 -16.28
C GLY A 20 11.31 8.65 -14.90
N ALA A 21 11.34 9.50 -13.87
CA ALA A 21 11.69 9.08 -12.51
C ALA A 21 10.66 8.08 -11.97
N ARG A 22 11.13 7.13 -11.15
CA ARG A 22 10.27 6.09 -10.58
C ARG A 22 9.07 6.71 -9.88
N ASP A 23 9.27 7.76 -9.09
CA ASP A 23 8.25 8.38 -8.23
C ASP A 23 7.67 9.69 -8.79
N ALA A 24 7.81 9.90 -10.11
CA ALA A 24 7.23 11.05 -10.76
C ALA A 24 5.69 11.11 -10.54
N PRO A 25 5.14 12.28 -10.16
CA PRO A 25 3.70 12.44 -10.04
C PRO A 25 3.03 12.30 -11.40
N LEU A 26 1.73 11.98 -11.37
CA LEU A 26 0.90 11.92 -12.57
C LEU A 26 0.49 13.33 -13.01
N GLU A 27 0.33 13.51 -14.31
CA GLU A 27 -0.31 14.69 -14.88
C GLU A 27 -1.70 14.89 -14.27
N LYS A 28 -2.11 16.15 -14.10
CA LYS A 28 -3.42 16.46 -13.56
C LYS A 28 -4.50 16.15 -14.58
N ASP A 29 -5.45 15.30 -14.23
CA ASP A 29 -6.66 15.08 -15.03
C ASP A 29 -7.69 16.19 -14.75
N PRO A 30 -8.02 17.04 -15.73
CA PRO A 30 -9.06 18.06 -15.54
C PRO A 30 -10.47 17.46 -15.37
N ARG A 31 -10.65 16.17 -15.66
CA ARG A 31 -11.94 15.45 -15.52
C ARG A 31 -12.13 14.86 -14.13
N GLN A 32 -11.08 14.81 -13.30
CA GLN A 32 -11.17 14.24 -11.96
C GLN A 32 -11.79 15.27 -11.00
N PRO A 33 -12.87 14.91 -10.28
CA PRO A 33 -13.47 15.78 -9.29
C PRO A 33 -12.53 15.99 -8.09
N VAL A 34 -12.60 17.19 -7.49
CA VAL A 34 -11.89 17.53 -6.25
C VAL A 34 -12.92 18.04 -5.24
N PRO A 35 -13.26 17.30 -4.17
CA PRO A 35 -12.68 16.02 -3.74
C PRO A 35 -13.17 14.80 -4.55
N ASP A 36 -12.29 13.81 -4.75
CA ASP A 36 -12.59 12.58 -5.49
C ASP A 36 -13.32 11.54 -4.61
N ASN A 37 -14.64 11.71 -4.48
CA ASN A 37 -15.49 10.83 -3.69
C ASN A 37 -15.90 9.54 -4.38
N ASP A 38 -15.88 9.52 -5.72
CA ASP A 38 -16.24 8.35 -6.52
C ASP A 38 -15.03 7.46 -6.85
N GLY A 39 -13.82 7.91 -6.50
CA GLY A 39 -12.58 7.23 -6.82
C GLY A 39 -12.28 7.23 -8.31
N ALA A 40 -12.73 8.24 -9.04
CA ALA A 40 -12.67 8.31 -10.49
C ALA A 40 -11.23 8.11 -11.01
N GLY A 41 -10.24 8.71 -10.34
CA GLY A 41 -8.83 8.53 -10.71
C GLY A 41 -8.35 7.09 -10.52
N LEU A 42 -8.62 6.51 -9.34
CA LEU A 42 -8.21 5.13 -9.02
C LEU A 42 -8.90 4.11 -9.95
N LEU A 43 -10.19 4.30 -10.21
CA LEU A 43 -10.99 3.40 -11.05
C LEU A 43 -10.50 3.34 -12.50
N VAL A 44 -9.99 4.45 -13.04
CA VAL A 44 -9.37 4.44 -14.38
C VAL A 44 -8.19 3.46 -14.41
N HIS A 45 -7.28 3.57 -13.44
CA HIS A 45 -6.11 2.71 -13.37
C HIS A 45 -6.46 1.25 -13.04
N ALA A 46 -7.42 1.01 -12.15
CA ALA A 46 -7.90 -0.32 -11.82
C ALA A 46 -8.55 -1.04 -13.02
N ARG A 47 -9.34 -0.31 -13.82
CA ARG A 47 -9.92 -0.83 -15.07
C ARG A 47 -8.86 -1.14 -16.11
N VAL A 48 -7.83 -0.29 -16.22
CA VAL A 48 -6.70 -0.57 -17.13
C VAL A 48 -5.90 -1.78 -16.65
N TYR A 49 -5.66 -1.91 -15.35
CA TYR A 49 -4.96 -3.06 -14.76
C TYR A 49 -5.66 -4.38 -15.06
N THR A 50 -6.97 -4.46 -14.77
CA THR A 50 -7.79 -5.66 -15.02
C THR A 50 -7.93 -5.96 -16.51
N LEU A 51 -8.04 -4.94 -17.36
CA LEU A 51 -8.07 -5.13 -18.82
C LEU A 51 -6.72 -5.62 -19.36
N ALA A 52 -5.60 -5.10 -18.82
CA ALA A 52 -4.27 -5.53 -19.21
C ALA A 52 -4.01 -7.00 -18.89
N GLU A 53 -4.47 -7.47 -17.72
CA GLU A 53 -4.44 -8.87 -17.34
C GLU A 53 -5.21 -9.74 -18.35
N ARG A 54 -6.47 -9.36 -18.67
CA ARG A 54 -7.33 -10.09 -19.62
C ARG A 54 -6.75 -10.11 -21.05
N LEU A 55 -6.00 -9.08 -21.45
CA LEU A 55 -5.37 -8.98 -22.77
C LEU A 55 -3.96 -9.57 -22.82
N GLY A 56 -3.42 -10.08 -21.71
CA GLY A 56 -2.05 -10.61 -21.67
C GLY A 56 -0.98 -9.54 -21.89
N LEU A 57 -1.20 -8.32 -21.41
CA LEU A 57 -0.29 -7.16 -21.56
C LEU A 57 0.42 -6.84 -20.22
N PRO A 58 1.44 -7.62 -19.81
CA PRO A 58 2.09 -7.46 -18.49
C PRO A 58 2.76 -6.09 -18.31
N GLY A 59 3.27 -5.48 -19.39
CA GLY A 59 3.83 -4.14 -19.35
C GLY A 59 2.79 -3.07 -18.97
N LEU A 60 1.59 -3.18 -19.52
CA LEU A 60 0.48 -2.29 -19.19
C LEU A 60 -0.05 -2.54 -17.78
N GLN A 61 -0.13 -3.80 -17.36
CA GLN A 61 -0.55 -4.17 -16.00
C GLN A 61 0.40 -3.58 -14.95
N SER A 62 1.72 -3.75 -15.15
CA SER A 62 2.74 -3.16 -14.29
C SER A 62 2.68 -1.63 -14.27
N LEU A 63 2.49 -1.00 -15.44
CA LEU A 63 2.33 0.45 -15.53
C LEU A 63 1.10 0.92 -14.75
N ALA A 64 -0.05 0.27 -14.93
CA ALA A 64 -1.28 0.61 -14.22
C ALA A 64 -1.15 0.45 -12.71
N HIS A 65 -0.57 -0.65 -12.24
CA HIS A 65 -0.28 -0.85 -10.83
C HIS A 65 0.60 0.27 -10.26
N SER A 66 1.63 0.68 -11.00
CA SER A 66 2.47 1.82 -10.64
C SER A 66 1.66 3.11 -10.46
N LYS A 67 0.68 3.37 -11.33
CA LYS A 67 -0.14 4.59 -11.27
C LYS A 67 -1.17 4.59 -10.15
N ILE A 68 -1.71 3.43 -9.78
CA ILE A 68 -2.64 3.29 -8.64
C ILE A 68 -2.01 3.86 -7.37
N HIS A 69 -0.76 3.48 -7.04
CA HIS A 69 -0.05 3.97 -5.86
C HIS A 69 0.22 5.49 -5.84
N ARG A 70 0.07 6.17 -6.97
CA ARG A 70 0.31 7.61 -7.12
C ARG A 70 -0.97 8.43 -7.15
N THR A 71 -2.11 7.76 -7.24
CA THR A 71 -3.41 8.41 -7.29
C THR A 71 -3.94 8.46 -5.87
N THR A 72 -4.34 9.64 -5.44
CA THR A 72 -4.99 9.84 -4.15
C THR A 72 -6.49 10.02 -4.34
N ALA A 73 -7.28 9.43 -3.45
CA ALA A 73 -8.73 9.64 -3.39
C ALA A 73 -9.17 9.86 -1.93
N THR A 74 -10.45 10.23 -1.74
CA THR A 74 -11.03 10.27 -0.39
C THR A 74 -11.32 8.87 0.13
N ALA A 75 -11.65 8.72 1.41
CA ALA A 75 -12.04 7.44 2.00
C ALA A 75 -13.16 6.73 1.21
N LYS A 76 -14.13 7.51 0.71
CA LYS A 76 -15.23 7.00 -0.13
C LYS A 76 -14.74 6.54 -1.50
N GLY A 77 -13.84 7.30 -2.12
CA GLY A 77 -13.23 6.91 -3.40
C GLY A 77 -12.35 5.66 -3.28
N GLU A 78 -11.62 5.52 -2.18
CA GLU A 78 -10.84 4.31 -1.86
C GLU A 78 -11.74 3.08 -1.65
N LEU A 79 -12.93 3.24 -1.06
CA LEU A 79 -13.92 2.16 -0.98
C LEU A 79 -14.51 1.80 -2.34
N ALA A 80 -14.80 2.78 -3.19
CA ALA A 80 -15.25 2.53 -4.56
C ALA A 80 -14.18 1.74 -5.34
N TYR A 81 -12.91 2.10 -5.17
CA TYR A 81 -11.78 1.36 -5.71
C TYR A 81 -11.68 -0.07 -5.15
N ALA A 82 -11.74 -0.24 -3.82
CA ALA A 82 -11.73 -1.55 -3.19
C ALA A 82 -12.87 -2.45 -3.69
N ARG A 83 -14.08 -1.90 -3.79
CA ARG A 83 -15.26 -2.57 -4.34
C ARG A 83 -15.01 -3.07 -5.77
N PHE A 84 -14.41 -2.25 -6.61
CA PHE A 84 -14.05 -2.64 -7.97
C PHE A 84 -13.02 -3.78 -7.99
N VAL A 85 -11.96 -3.69 -7.19
CA VAL A 85 -10.90 -4.72 -7.12
C VAL A 85 -11.47 -6.08 -6.71
N TYR A 86 -12.23 -6.12 -5.61
CA TYR A 86 -12.79 -7.39 -5.11
C TYR A 86 -13.86 -7.97 -6.03
N LYS A 87 -14.50 -7.15 -6.86
CA LYS A 87 -15.49 -7.58 -7.85
C LYS A 87 -14.88 -8.08 -9.17
N GLU A 88 -13.89 -7.37 -9.71
CA GLU A 88 -13.45 -7.55 -11.10
C GLU A 88 -12.07 -8.22 -11.25
N SER A 89 -11.24 -8.20 -10.20
CA SER A 89 -9.92 -8.84 -10.22
C SER A 89 -10.00 -10.32 -9.84
N ASN A 90 -8.99 -11.10 -10.23
CA ASN A 90 -8.83 -12.48 -9.78
C ASN A 90 -8.79 -12.54 -8.23
N PRO A 91 -9.54 -13.47 -7.59
CA PRO A 91 -9.45 -13.77 -6.16
C PRO A 91 -8.05 -13.93 -5.60
N GLU A 92 -7.17 -14.55 -6.39
CA GLU A 92 -5.80 -14.87 -5.99
C GLU A 92 -4.79 -13.75 -6.30
N ASP A 93 -5.21 -12.65 -6.92
CA ASP A 93 -4.31 -11.53 -7.21
C ASP A 93 -4.01 -10.69 -5.96
N GLN A 94 -3.05 -11.18 -5.19
CA GLN A 94 -2.52 -10.52 -4.01
C GLN A 94 -1.76 -9.23 -4.33
N THR A 95 -1.38 -8.99 -5.59
CA THR A 95 -0.62 -7.79 -5.98
C THR A 95 -1.46 -6.54 -5.80
N ILE A 96 -2.74 -6.60 -6.17
CA ILE A 96 -3.67 -5.47 -6.05
C ILE A 96 -4.51 -5.53 -4.77
N ARG A 97 -4.84 -6.72 -4.27
CA ARG A 97 -5.69 -6.89 -3.07
C ARG A 97 -4.97 -6.59 -1.77
N LYS A 98 -3.72 -7.08 -1.60
CA LYS A 98 -2.96 -6.89 -0.36
C LYS A 98 -2.72 -5.41 -0.03
N PRO A 99 -2.33 -4.53 -0.98
CA PRO A 99 -2.20 -3.11 -0.68
C PRO A 99 -3.52 -2.44 -0.28
N VAL A 100 -4.63 -2.83 -0.88
CA VAL A 100 -5.97 -2.34 -0.51
C VAL A 100 -6.31 -2.71 0.92
N ALA A 101 -6.17 -3.99 1.28
CA ALA A 101 -6.43 -4.44 2.63
C ALA A 101 -5.47 -3.78 3.65
N ALA A 102 -4.19 -3.63 3.31
CA ALA A 102 -3.20 -2.98 4.16
C ALA A 102 -3.48 -1.49 4.40
N PHE A 103 -3.95 -0.78 3.37
CA PHE A 103 -4.40 0.61 3.50
C PHE A 103 -5.50 0.74 4.56
N TRP A 104 -6.52 -0.12 4.48
CA TRP A 104 -7.62 -0.13 5.43
C TRP A 104 -7.23 -0.64 6.81
N ALA A 105 -6.37 -1.66 6.92
CA ALA A 105 -5.89 -2.16 8.20
C ALA A 105 -5.17 -1.06 8.99
N SER A 106 -4.24 -0.32 8.34
CA SER A 106 -3.40 0.69 8.99
C SER A 106 -4.14 1.97 9.40
N ARG A 107 -5.25 2.32 8.73
CA ARG A 107 -5.98 3.58 8.91
C ARG A 107 -7.47 3.39 9.25
N SER A 108 -7.84 2.17 9.64
CA SER A 108 -9.23 1.78 9.89
C SER A 108 -9.95 2.71 10.87
N TYR A 109 -9.29 3.16 11.93
CA TYR A 109 -9.90 4.05 12.92
C TYR A 109 -10.43 5.36 12.31
N SER A 110 -9.58 6.08 11.57
CA SER A 110 -9.97 7.37 10.97
C SER A 110 -10.89 7.19 9.77
N LEU A 111 -10.58 6.25 8.86
CA LEU A 111 -11.32 6.10 7.61
C LEU A 111 -12.75 5.57 7.82
N ARG A 112 -13.00 4.79 8.89
CA ARG A 112 -14.35 4.29 9.21
C ARG A 112 -15.29 5.41 9.63
N HIS A 113 -14.82 6.44 10.32
CA HIS A 113 -15.68 7.57 10.69
C HIS A 113 -16.12 8.39 9.47
N ASP A 114 -15.27 8.52 8.47
CA ASP A 114 -15.55 9.32 7.27
C ASP A 114 -16.45 8.60 6.25
N ALA A 115 -16.48 7.26 6.28
CA ALA A 115 -17.17 6.43 5.29
C ALA A 115 -17.85 5.19 5.91
N GLU A 116 -18.38 5.31 7.13
CA GLU A 116 -19.00 4.19 7.85
C GLU A 116 -20.08 3.44 7.06
N PRO A 117 -21.06 4.12 6.42
CA PRO A 117 -22.11 3.40 5.71
C PRO A 117 -21.57 2.66 4.49
N GLU A 118 -20.64 3.27 3.74
CA GLU A 118 -20.00 2.64 2.59
C GLU A 118 -19.10 1.47 3.02
N PHE A 119 -18.36 1.60 4.14
CA PHE A 119 -17.51 0.55 4.68
C PHE A 119 -18.35 -0.65 5.12
N LYS A 120 -19.46 -0.42 5.84
CA LYS A 120 -20.38 -1.48 6.25
C LYS A 120 -20.97 -2.19 5.03
N ALA A 121 -21.39 -1.45 4.01
CA ALA A 121 -21.91 -2.03 2.78
C ALA A 121 -20.85 -2.90 2.09
N MET A 122 -19.60 -2.42 1.99
CA MET A 122 -18.47 -3.17 1.43
C MET A 122 -18.21 -4.48 2.17
N CYS A 123 -18.22 -4.45 3.51
CA CYS A 123 -18.00 -5.63 4.34
C CYS A 123 -19.07 -6.71 4.14
N LEU A 124 -20.33 -6.30 3.89
CA LEU A 124 -21.46 -7.20 3.68
C LEU A 124 -21.50 -7.74 2.24
N GLU A 125 -21.14 -6.92 1.26
CA GLU A 125 -21.14 -7.31 -0.16
C GLU A 125 -19.92 -8.19 -0.50
N PHE A 126 -18.76 -7.92 0.09
CA PHE A 126 -17.52 -8.65 -0.15
C PHE A 126 -16.90 -9.12 1.18
N PRO A 127 -17.37 -10.23 1.76
CA PRO A 127 -16.85 -10.73 3.04
C PRO A 127 -15.34 -11.00 3.04
N GLN A 128 -14.77 -11.40 1.90
CA GLN A 128 -13.33 -11.62 1.75
C GLN A 128 -12.51 -10.35 2.07
N PHE A 129 -13.00 -9.17 1.69
CA PHE A 129 -12.33 -7.90 2.03
C PHE A 129 -12.21 -7.71 3.54
N SER A 130 -13.29 -7.99 4.27
CA SER A 130 -13.31 -7.91 5.74
C SER A 130 -12.32 -8.88 6.36
N TYR A 131 -12.22 -10.10 5.82
CA TYR A 131 -11.28 -11.11 6.26
C TYR A 131 -9.83 -10.66 6.05
N ASP A 132 -9.49 -10.20 4.85
CA ASP A 132 -8.13 -9.74 4.53
C ASP A 132 -7.69 -8.56 5.42
N VAL A 133 -8.60 -7.61 5.66
CA VAL A 133 -8.35 -6.47 6.57
C VAL A 133 -8.17 -6.96 8.01
N LEU A 134 -9.02 -7.85 8.49
CA LEU A 134 -8.94 -8.38 9.85
C LEU A 134 -7.63 -9.14 10.08
N GLN A 135 -7.25 -10.00 9.13
CA GLN A 135 -6.01 -10.76 9.22
C GLN A 135 -4.80 -9.83 9.35
N LEU A 136 -4.72 -8.78 8.52
CA LEU A 136 -3.62 -7.81 8.60
C LEU A 136 -3.62 -7.01 9.91
N VAL A 137 -4.79 -6.70 10.47
CA VAL A 137 -4.88 -6.03 11.79
C VAL A 137 -4.40 -6.96 12.91
N LEU A 138 -4.80 -8.23 12.88
CA LEU A 138 -4.36 -9.22 13.87
C LEU A 138 -2.85 -9.44 13.78
N ASP A 139 -2.30 -9.62 12.58
CA ASP A 139 -0.85 -9.76 12.34
C ASP A 139 -0.07 -8.55 12.89
N GLN A 140 -0.60 -7.34 12.71
CA GLN A 140 0.01 -6.11 13.25
C GLN A 140 -0.02 -6.05 14.78
N GLN A 141 -1.10 -6.55 15.40
CA GLN A 141 -1.23 -6.62 16.86
C GLN A 141 -0.33 -7.70 17.47
N GLU A 142 -0.23 -8.88 16.86
CA GLU A 142 0.68 -9.93 17.31
C GLU A 142 2.13 -9.45 17.27
N LYS A 143 2.52 -8.78 16.18
CA LYS A 143 3.86 -8.21 16.04
C LYS A 143 4.15 -7.10 17.06
N SER A 144 3.17 -6.26 17.40
CA SER A 144 3.37 -5.20 18.40
C SER A 144 3.51 -5.78 19.81
N ARG A 145 2.73 -6.80 20.15
CA ARG A 145 2.82 -7.52 21.43
C ARG A 145 4.13 -8.29 21.58
N GLY A 146 4.55 -9.05 20.56
CA GLY A 146 5.82 -9.78 20.60
C GLY A 146 7.06 -8.87 20.64
N ARG A 147 6.94 -7.61 20.20
CA ARG A 147 7.99 -6.60 20.40
C ARG A 147 8.00 -6.07 21.84
N ALA A 148 6.82 -5.82 22.42
CA ALA A 148 6.70 -5.42 23.82
C ALA A 148 7.24 -6.50 24.78
N GLU A 149 6.94 -7.78 24.54
CA GLU A 149 7.45 -8.90 25.36
C GLU A 149 8.97 -9.10 25.25
N LYS A 150 9.60 -8.74 24.12
CA LYS A 150 11.07 -8.75 23.97
C LYS A 150 11.75 -7.63 24.74
N ASP A 151 11.08 -6.48 24.88
CA ASP A 151 11.56 -5.34 25.65
C ASP A 151 11.22 -5.48 27.16
N GLU A 152 10.26 -6.35 27.53
CA GLU A 152 9.85 -6.67 28.91
C GLU A 152 10.45 -7.97 29.49
N ALA A 153 11.43 -8.60 28.84
CA ALA A 153 12.18 -9.67 29.50
C ALA A 153 12.96 -9.08 30.70
N PRO A 154 12.63 -9.43 31.97
CA PRO A 154 13.36 -8.90 33.10
C PRO A 154 14.71 -9.59 33.11
N GLY A 155 15.76 -8.82 32.84
CA GLY A 155 17.13 -9.19 33.15
C GLY A 155 17.20 -9.66 34.59
N ARG A 156 17.31 -10.99 34.77
CA ARG A 156 17.71 -11.60 36.03
C ARG A 156 18.95 -10.86 36.52
N SER A 157 18.84 -10.24 37.69
CA SER A 157 19.96 -9.79 38.50
C SER A 157 21.04 -10.89 38.55
N GLY A 158 22.13 -10.66 37.83
CA GLY A 158 23.42 -11.29 38.06
C GLY A 158 24.42 -10.16 38.26
N PRO A 159 25.21 -10.13 39.34
CA PRO A 159 26.17 -9.06 39.56
C PRO A 159 27.23 -9.13 38.47
N SER A 160 27.25 -8.11 37.61
CA SER A 160 28.36 -7.82 36.71
C SER A 160 29.56 -7.42 37.57
N VAL A 161 30.36 -8.39 37.99
CA VAL A 161 31.70 -8.15 38.50
C VAL A 161 32.51 -7.60 37.34
N VAL A 162 32.80 -6.30 37.41
CA VAL A 162 33.77 -5.61 36.56
C VAL A 162 35.15 -5.87 37.15
N PRO A 163 36.11 -6.46 36.40
CA PRO A 163 37.52 -6.31 36.75
C PRO A 163 38.10 -5.23 35.83
N GLY A 164 38.34 -4.06 36.40
CA GLY A 164 39.21 -3.07 35.79
C GLY A 164 40.62 -3.61 35.63
N SER A 165 41.29 -3.24 34.54
CA SER A 165 42.76 -3.19 34.53
C SER A 165 43.26 -2.11 33.59
N THR A 166 43.63 -1.01 34.23
CA THR A 166 44.49 0.06 33.74
C THR A 166 45.86 -0.51 33.36
N ARG A 167 46.27 -0.42 32.09
CA ARG A 167 47.70 -0.32 31.73
C ARG A 167 47.93 0.71 30.63
N LYS A 168 48.48 1.84 31.07
CA LYS A 168 49.06 2.95 30.30
C LYS A 168 50.55 2.61 30.00
N ARG A 169 51.05 3.06 28.84
CA ARG A 169 52.46 3.19 28.32
C ARG A 169 52.81 2.19 27.19
N ALA A 170 53.58 2.52 26.14
CA ALA A 170 54.41 3.72 25.84
C ALA A 170 54.41 4.05 24.32
N ARG A 171 54.66 5.33 23.99
CA ARG A 171 55.07 5.80 22.64
C ARG A 171 56.46 5.26 22.32
N VAL A 172 56.66 4.77 21.10
CA VAL A 172 57.98 4.58 20.48
C VAL A 172 58.03 5.53 19.27
N SER A 173 58.98 6.47 19.28
CA SER A 173 59.29 7.34 18.15
C SER A 173 60.04 6.56 17.07
N GLN A 174 59.73 6.86 15.80
CA GLN A 174 60.45 6.38 14.62
C GLN A 174 61.87 6.98 14.55
N VAL A 175 62.74 6.24 13.83
CA VAL A 175 64.08 6.63 13.38
C VAL A 175 63.98 7.73 12.33
#